data_AF-A0A3E4F3E5-F1
#
_entry.id   AF-A0A3E4F3E5-F1
#
_cell.length_a   1.000
_cell.length_b   1.000
_cell.length_c   1.000
_cell.angle_alpha   90.00
_cell.angle_beta   90.00
_cell.angle_gamma   90.00
#
_symmetry.space_group_name_H-M   'P 1'
#
loop_
_entity.id
_entity.type
_entity.pdbx_description
1 polymer ?
#
loop_
_entity_poly.entity_id
_entity_poly.type
_entity_poly.pdbx_seq_one_letter_code
_entity_poly.pdbx_strand_id
1 'polypeptide(L)'
;MKIYVRSEESVTVIDKSKKDWEMNGRKGTAYKAICHMKKGDEVSVDEVRITEEVYRTMKPMTRYFLSGDLDVKNGRFEVDEAVEDKTTK
;
A
#
# COMPACT_ATOMS: atom_id res chain seq x y z
N MET A 1 10.20 -16.55 4.12
CA MET A 1 10.98 -15.68 5.00
C MET A 1 10.32 -14.33 4.85
N LYS A 2 10.01 -13.66 5.96
CA LYS A 2 9.42 -12.33 5.92
C LYS A 2 10.47 -11.34 6.36
N ILE A 3 10.56 -10.22 5.66
CA ILE A 3 11.40 -9.10 6.05
C ILE A 3 10.53 -7.86 6.15
N TYR A 4 10.83 -7.02 7.13
CA TYR A 4 10.20 -5.72 7.25
C TYR A 4 10.92 -4.74 6.33
N VAL A 5 10.17 -4.05 5.46
CA VAL A 5 10.70 -3.08 4.52
C VAL A 5 9.98 -1.75 4.66
N ARG A 6 10.69 -0.67 4.35
CA ARG A 6 10.17 0.70 4.36
C ARG A 6 10.57 1.39 3.07
N SER A 7 9.66 2.17 2.50
CA SER A 7 9.95 2.97 1.30
C SER A 7 10.92 4.10 1.63
N GLU A 8 11.91 4.30 0.77
CA GLU A 8 12.86 5.42 0.88
C GLU A 8 12.24 6.74 0.39
N GLU A 9 11.32 6.64 -0.57
CA GLU A 9 10.57 7.77 -1.12
C GLU A 9 9.09 7.68 -0.71
N SER A 10 8.44 8.84 -0.62
CA SER A 10 7.00 8.91 -0.39
C SER A 10 6.23 8.72 -1.70
N VAL A 11 5.21 7.87 -1.66
CA VAL A 11 4.32 7.61 -2.79
C VAL A 11 3.02 8.39 -2.63
N THR A 12 2.46 8.88 -3.73
CA THR A 12 1.16 9.54 -3.71
C THR A 12 0.07 8.48 -3.78
N VAL A 13 -0.75 8.38 -2.75
CA VAL A 13 -1.95 7.53 -2.78
C VAL A 13 -3.03 8.30 -3.51
N ILE A 14 -3.43 7.85 -4.70
CA ILE A 14 -4.51 8.49 -5.47
C ILE A 14 -5.85 8.11 -4.87
N ASP A 15 -6.04 6.83 -4.55
CA ASP A 15 -7.30 6.31 -4.02
C ASP A 15 -7.05 5.00 -3.23
N LYS A 16 -8.09 4.42 -2.63
CA LYS A 16 -8.04 3.16 -1.88
C LYS A 16 -9.25 2.28 -2.19
N SER A 17 -9.02 0.98 -2.32
CA SER A 17 -10.08 0.01 -2.64
C SER A 17 -10.31 -0.99 -1.51
N LYS A 18 -11.57 -1.39 -1.36
CA LYS A 18 -12.03 -2.46 -0.47
C LYS A 18 -12.82 -3.45 -1.30
N LYS A 19 -12.45 -4.73 -1.26
CA LYS A 19 -13.14 -5.80 -1.99
C LYS A 19 -13.31 -7.03 -1.12
N ASP A 20 -14.56 -7.41 -0.89
CA ASP A 20 -14.89 -8.67 -0.25
C ASP A 20 -14.64 -9.82 -1.24
N TRP A 21 -14.18 -10.95 -0.73
CA TRP A 21 -13.90 -12.14 -1.52
C TRP A 21 -14.38 -13.38 -0.80
N GLU A 22 -14.79 -14.36 -1.58
CA GLU A 22 -15.09 -15.71 -1.12
C GLU A 22 -14.49 -16.72 -2.10
N MET A 23 -13.73 -17.68 -1.59
CA MET A 23 -13.12 -18.74 -2.39
C MET A 23 -13.00 -20.01 -1.57
N ASN A 24 -13.53 -21.13 -2.09
CA ASN A 24 -13.50 -22.44 -1.44
C ASN A 24 -14.03 -22.42 0.02
N GLY A 25 -15.15 -21.72 0.25
CA GLY A 25 -15.78 -21.59 1.57
C GLY A 25 -15.05 -20.68 2.57
N ARG A 26 -13.94 -20.06 2.17
CA ARG A 26 -13.26 -19.01 2.93
C ARG A 26 -13.69 -17.66 2.42
N LYS A 27 -13.94 -16.73 3.34
CA LYS A 27 -14.26 -15.33 3.01
C LYS A 27 -13.33 -14.37 3.73
N GLY A 28 -13.19 -13.19 3.17
CA GLY A 28 -12.48 -12.09 3.80
C GLY A 28 -12.62 -10.81 3.01
N THR A 29 -11.95 -9.77 3.48
CA THR A 29 -11.88 -8.48 2.81
C THR A 29 -10.44 -8.19 2.42
N ALA A 30 -10.23 -7.77 1.19
CA ALA A 30 -8.96 -7.25 0.71
C ALA A 30 -9.01 -5.71 0.70
N TYR A 31 -7.98 -5.10 1.23
CA TYR A 31 -7.78 -3.65 1.22
C TYR A 31 -6.54 -3.33 0.38
N LYS A 32 -6.63 -2.31 -0.47
CA LYS A 32 -5.50 -1.85 -1.29
C LYS A 32 -5.43 -0.33 -1.34
N ALA A 33 -4.22 0.20 -1.46
CA ALA A 33 -3.94 1.57 -1.86
C ALA A 33 -3.59 1.61 -3.34
N ILE A 34 -4.12 2.59 -4.07
CA ILE A 34 -3.79 2.86 -5.47
C ILE A 34 -2.75 3.98 -5.46
N CYS A 35 -1.50 3.62 -5.74
CA CYS A 35 -0.35 4.48 -5.58
C CYS A 35 0.18 4.94 -6.94
N HIS A 36 0.41 6.24 -7.06
CA HIS A 36 1.16 6.84 -8.16
C HIS A 36 2.64 6.87 -7.81
N MET A 37 3.44 6.22 -8.64
CA MET A 37 4.89 6.17 -8.51
C MET A 37 5.52 6.79 -9.75
N LYS A 38 6.54 7.63 -9.55
CA LYS A 38 7.39 8.12 -10.62
C LYS A 38 8.65 7.27 -10.62
N LYS A 39 8.94 6.59 -11.74
CA LYS A 39 10.15 5.77 -11.90
C LYS A 39 10.95 6.34 -13.07
N GLY A 40 11.94 7.18 -12.76
CA GLY A 40 12.63 7.97 -13.79
C GLY A 40 11.66 8.97 -14.43
N ASP A 41 11.52 8.95 -15.75
CA ASP A 41 10.56 9.79 -16.49
C ASP A 41 9.18 9.14 -16.69
N GLU A 42 9.02 7.89 -16.27
CA GLU A 42 7.76 7.16 -16.41
C GLU A 42 6.87 7.31 -15.16
N VAL A 43 5.58 7.45 -15.42
CA VAL A 43 4.52 7.42 -14.42
C VAL A 43 3.89 6.05 -14.44
N SER A 44 3.86 5.38 -13.29
CA SER A 44 3.17 4.11 -13.09
C SER A 44 2.15 4.23 -11.96
N VAL A 45 1.04 3.51 -12.11
CA VAL A 45 0.03 3.35 -11.06
C VAL A 45 0.06 1.88 -10.64
N ASP A 46 0.20 1.64 -9.35
CA ASP A 46 0.23 0.29 -8.77
C ASP A 46 -0.77 0.14 -7.63
N GLU A 47 -1.27 -1.08 -7.45
CA GLU A 47 -2.17 -1.41 -6.35
C GLU A 47 -1.41 -2.15 -5.24
N VAL A 48 -1.15 -1.46 -4.14
CA VAL A 48 -0.42 -2.01 -3.00
C VAL A 48 -1.40 -2.58 -1.98
N ARG A 49 -1.15 -3.79 -1.50
CA ARG A 49 -1.97 -4.39 -0.44
C ARG A 49 -1.68 -3.73 0.91
N ILE A 50 -2.73 -3.40 1.65
CA ILE A 50 -2.62 -2.71 2.93
C ILE A 50 -3.48 -3.42 3.99
N THR A 51 -3.19 -3.21 5.27
CA THR A 51 -4.07 -3.65 6.36
C THR A 51 -5.35 -2.80 6.43
N GLU A 52 -6.35 -3.30 7.16
CA GLU A 52 -7.57 -2.54 7.40
C GLU A 52 -7.30 -1.23 8.17
N GLU A 53 -6.36 -1.26 9.11
CA GLU A 53 -6.00 -0.08 9.91
C GLU A 53 -5.44 1.03 9.02
N VAL A 54 -4.48 0.69 8.16
CA VAL A 54 -3.92 1.62 7.17
C VAL A 54 -5.02 2.12 6.23
N TYR A 55 -5.92 1.25 5.77
CA TYR A 55 -7.04 1.67 4.93
C TYR A 55 -7.92 2.74 5.60
N ARG A 56 -8.17 2.62 6.90
CA ARG A 56 -9.03 3.57 7.64
C ARG A 56 -8.37 4.93 7.83
N THR A 57 -7.05 4.97 8.04
CA THR A 57 -6.31 6.21 8.35
C THR A 57 -5.80 6.94 7.11
N MET A 58 -5.49 6.20 6.04
CA MET A 58 -4.96 6.74 4.79
C MET A 58 -5.99 7.58 4.03
N LYS A 59 -5.53 8.71 3.50
CA LYS A 59 -6.34 9.66 2.73
C LYS A 59 -5.96 9.61 1.25
N PRO A 60 -6.95 9.63 0.33
CA PRO A 60 -6.69 9.89 -1.08
C PRO A 60 -5.94 11.21 -1.31
N MET A 61 -5.27 11.31 -2.46
CA MET A 61 -4.47 12.46 -2.90
C MET A 61 -3.41 12.93 -1.90
N THR A 62 -2.93 12.03 -1.05
CA THR A 62 -1.97 12.34 0.02
C THR A 62 -0.71 11.47 -0.14
N ARG A 63 0.46 12.02 0.21
CA ARG A 63 1.74 11.33 0.11
C ARG A 63 2.07 10.60 1.41
N TYR A 64 2.57 9.38 1.30
CA TYR A 64 2.94 8.55 2.45
C TYR A 64 4.27 7.84 2.23
N PHE A 65 5.06 7.70 3.29
CA PHE A 65 6.05 6.64 3.41
C PHE A 65 5.33 5.37 3.86
N LEU A 66 5.55 4.27 3.14
CA LEU A 66 4.89 2.98 3.42
C LEU A 66 5.89 2.02 4.03
N SER A 67 5.46 1.26 5.02
CA SER A 67 6.24 0.17 5.60
C SER A 67 5.37 -1.04 5.93
N GLY A 68 6.00 -2.22 5.92
CA GLY A 68 5.32 -3.46 6.21
C GLY A 68 6.13 -4.70 5.87
N ASP A 69 5.45 -5.84 5.86
CA ASP A 69 6.06 -7.15 5.63
C ASP A 69 6.11 -7.52 4.14
N LEU A 70 7.31 -7.84 3.67
CA LEU A 70 7.54 -8.50 2.39
C LEU A 70 7.82 -9.99 2.61
N ASP A 71 6.92 -10.84 2.12
CA ASP A 71 7.20 -12.27 2.00
C ASP A 71 8.06 -12.53 0.76
N VAL A 72 9.36 -12.71 0.97
CA VAL A 72 10.32 -12.90 -0.13
C VAL A 72 10.09 -14.19 -0.93
N LYS A 73 9.28 -15.14 -0.42
CA LYS A 73 9.01 -16.40 -1.14
C LYS A 73 8.05 -16.21 -2.31
N ASN A 74 7.10 -15.28 -2.17
CA ASN A 74 6.04 -15.05 -3.15
C ASN A 74 5.96 -13.59 -3.61
N GLY A 75 6.86 -12.73 -3.13
CA GLY A 75 6.90 -11.30 -3.43
C GLY A 75 5.72 -10.52 -2.85
N ARG A 76 4.95 -11.11 -1.93
CA ARG A 76 3.76 -10.46 -1.38
C ARG A 76 4.18 -9.44 -0.33
N PHE A 77 3.97 -8.18 -0.66
CA PHE A 77 4.08 -7.06 0.26
C PHE A 77 2.71 -6.70 0.85
N GLU A 78 2.65 -6.45 2.15
CA GLU A 78 1.46 -5.96 2.85
C GLU A 78 1.87 -4.82 3.79
N VAL A 79 1.34 -3.63 3.54
CA VAL A 79 1.64 -2.42 4.33
C VAL A 79 0.85 -2.44 5.62
N ASP A 80 1.53 -2.34 6.75
CA ASP A 80 0.94 -2.23 8.08
C ASP A 80 1.08 -0.84 8.70
N GLU A 81 1.96 0.01 8.15
CA GLU A 81 2.17 1.38 8.59
C GLU A 81 2.29 2.34 7.39
N ALA A 82 1.62 3.50 7.51
CA ALA A 82 1.69 4.58 6.53
C ALA A 82 1.88 5.91 7.25
N VAL A 83 3.02 6.55 7.02
CA VAL A 83 3.38 7.84 7.64
C VAL A 83 3.23 8.94 6.61
N GLU A 84 2.34 9.89 6.88
CA GLU A 84 2.09 11.03 5.98
C GLU A 84 3.36 11.85 5.78
N ASP A 85 3.72 12.07 4.53
CA ASP A 85 4.84 12.92 4.16
C ASP A 85 4.43 14.39 4.29
N LYS A 86 4.76 14.97 5.45
CA LYS A 86 4.47 16.37 5.77
C LYS A 86 5.48 17.35 5.18
N THR A 87 6.42 16.88 4.36
CA THR A 87 7.38 17.76 3.70
C THR A 87 6.61 18.68 2.76
N THR A 88 6.31 19.87 3.28
CA THR A 88 5.48 20.87 2.63
C THR A 88 6.28 21.39 1.44
N LYS A 89 5.68 21.37 0.24
CA LYS A 89 6.18 22.18 -0.88
C LYS A 89 5.94 23.65 -0.60
#